data_AF-K5UJU4-F1
#
_entry.id   AF-K5UJU4-F1
#
_cell.length_a   1.000
_cell.length_b   1.000
_cell.length_c   1.000
_cell.angle_alpha   90.00
_cell.angle_beta   90.00
_cell.angle_gamma   90.00
#
_symmetry.space_group_name_H-M   'P 1'
#
loop_
_entity.id
_entity.type
_entity.pdbx_description
1 polymer ?
#
loop_
_entity_poly.entity_id
_entity_poly.type
_entity_poly.pdbx_seq_one_letter_code
_entity_poly.pdbx_strand_id
1 'polypeptide(L)'
;MAHYAVNNSAPRPESYLTDYLTANDPTLTTPLTDDERAELYSELATGAESGWDFSTRYVKLPLAGGTNNTNPALRSYNIKNTIPVDLNSILYAAHSSLADLYDSQGNSSAASSHRSTASTIRAGILDLFWDSTKLAFYDFNMTSNARNSIFTAATFYPLWNGIVPDEVMNSTQNAFGVFSAVNMVLNRYNGTMPPTFMESGLQWDAPNAWPPHQHIIIEALKALPANVSSGALPTPGNNQSTFDLIPQGQLSLSEDQLPGQLVIGMGNATKTGPGADINTLNGTVVNGGNATEGEGWSQMLQRELANRYFASALCSWHATGGSIPNVLPRLSDQELNVTQSTNNTGNMFEKFSISDPNSAGSGGEYTVQAGFGWTNGVVLILAAEYGNVLVAPQCPSLLAEAASMNASTSTSATTTGSNGAAHSLPSMFEKFSISDPNSAGSGGEYTVQAGFGWTNGVVLILAAEYGNVLVAPQCPSLLAEAASMNASTSTSATTTGSNGAAHSLPSVAAIALSGLAATAYLL
;
A
#
# COMPACT_ATOMS: atom_id res chain seq x y z
N MET A 1 -2.60 -15.42 18.78
CA MET A 1 -2.29 -14.52 17.65
C MET A 1 -2.58 -15.25 16.36
N ALA A 2 -3.01 -14.54 15.33
CA ALA A 2 -3.32 -15.10 14.01
C ALA A 2 -2.12 -14.97 13.06
N HIS A 3 -2.12 -15.78 12.01
CA HIS A 3 -1.16 -15.76 10.91
C HIS A 3 -1.89 -16.10 9.60
N TYR A 4 -1.32 -15.67 8.47
CA TYR A 4 -1.78 -16.08 7.14
C TYR A 4 -1.41 -17.54 6.89
N ALA A 5 -2.30 -18.32 6.27
CA ALA A 5 -2.11 -19.77 6.10
C ALA A 5 -3.03 -20.39 5.02
N VAL A 6 -2.72 -20.16 3.74
CA VAL A 6 -3.46 -20.76 2.62
C VAL A 6 -3.04 -22.21 2.38
N ASN A 7 -3.97 -23.14 2.52
CA ASN A 7 -3.77 -24.53 2.11
C ASN A 7 -3.92 -24.66 0.58
N ASN A 8 -2.80 -24.72 -0.13
CA ASN A 8 -2.73 -24.84 -1.59
C ASN A 8 -1.54 -25.72 -1.98
N SER A 9 -1.72 -26.64 -2.93
CA SER A 9 -0.69 -27.60 -3.37
C SER A 9 -0.37 -27.55 -4.86
N ALA A 10 -0.83 -26.51 -5.56
CA ALA A 10 -0.62 -26.30 -6.99
C ALA A 10 -0.28 -24.83 -7.29
N PRO A 11 0.35 -24.50 -8.45
CA PRO A 11 0.56 -23.13 -8.86
C PRO A 11 -0.75 -22.31 -8.81
N ARG A 12 -0.70 -21.08 -8.30
CA ARG A 12 -1.85 -20.16 -8.30
C ARG A 12 -2.41 -20.01 -9.72
N PRO A 13 -3.74 -20.13 -9.97
CA PRO A 13 -4.28 -20.10 -11.34
C PRO A 13 -3.96 -18.82 -12.12
N GLU A 14 -3.93 -17.67 -11.45
CA GLU A 14 -3.64 -16.35 -12.02
C GLU A 14 -2.15 -16.14 -12.34
N SER A 15 -1.25 -16.80 -11.61
CA SER A 15 0.21 -16.69 -11.75
C SER A 15 0.87 -18.04 -12.06
N TYR A 16 0.12 -18.95 -12.72
CA TYR A 16 0.45 -20.37 -12.83
C TYR A 16 1.85 -20.63 -13.38
N LEU A 17 2.24 -19.92 -14.44
CA LEU A 17 3.55 -20.10 -15.07
C LEU A 17 4.69 -19.62 -14.15
N THR A 18 4.50 -18.50 -13.44
CA THR A 18 5.48 -17.95 -12.50
C THR A 18 5.73 -18.92 -11.37
N ASP A 19 4.67 -19.31 -10.65
CA ASP A 19 4.73 -20.26 -9.54
C ASP A 19 5.35 -21.61 -9.99
N TYR A 20 4.90 -22.14 -11.13
CA TYR A 20 5.43 -23.37 -11.70
C TYR A 20 6.93 -23.25 -11.99
N LEU A 21 7.38 -22.15 -12.62
CA LEU A 21 8.80 -21.94 -12.90
C LEU A 21 9.63 -21.66 -11.64
N THR A 22 9.08 -21.03 -10.60
CA THR A 22 9.76 -20.85 -9.32
C THR A 22 10.05 -22.20 -8.65
N ALA A 23 9.08 -23.13 -8.70
CA ALA A 23 9.17 -24.47 -8.09
C ALA A 23 9.88 -25.54 -8.96
N ASN A 24 9.83 -25.40 -10.30
CA ASN A 24 10.36 -26.38 -11.27
C ASN A 24 11.48 -25.79 -12.15
N ASP A 25 12.17 -24.77 -11.63
CA ASP A 25 13.30 -24.09 -12.28
C ASP A 25 14.38 -25.10 -12.74
N PRO A 26 14.63 -25.22 -14.06
CA PRO A 26 15.56 -26.22 -14.60
C PRO A 26 17.04 -25.94 -14.23
N THR A 27 17.33 -24.79 -13.61
CA THR A 27 18.67 -24.46 -13.11
C THR A 27 18.94 -24.94 -11.68
N LEU A 28 17.94 -25.50 -11.00
CA LEU A 28 18.11 -26.09 -9.65
C LEU A 28 19.06 -27.29 -9.69
N THR A 29 20.14 -27.21 -8.91
CA THR A 29 21.10 -28.31 -8.70
C THR A 29 20.47 -29.53 -8.03
N THR A 30 19.36 -29.33 -7.34
CA THR A 30 18.55 -30.37 -6.69
C THR A 30 17.09 -29.99 -6.89
N PRO A 31 16.33 -30.72 -7.71
CA PRO A 31 14.90 -30.48 -7.88
C PRO A 31 14.14 -30.66 -6.56
N LEU A 32 13.15 -29.81 -6.32
CA LEU A 32 12.24 -29.93 -5.17
C LEU A 32 11.39 -31.21 -5.30
N THR A 33 11.26 -31.95 -4.20
CA THR A 33 10.32 -33.07 -4.08
C THR A 33 8.86 -32.61 -4.20
N ASP A 34 7.94 -33.55 -4.42
CA ASP A 34 6.51 -33.23 -4.61
C ASP A 34 5.93 -32.51 -3.39
N ASP A 35 6.32 -32.91 -2.17
CA ASP A 35 5.92 -32.28 -0.92
C ASP A 35 6.54 -30.87 -0.76
N GLU A 36 7.82 -30.68 -1.12
CA GLU A 36 8.47 -29.36 -1.09
C GLU A 36 7.86 -28.39 -2.11
N ARG A 37 7.46 -28.86 -3.30
CA ARG A 37 6.74 -28.04 -4.28
C ARG A 37 5.34 -27.67 -3.78
N ALA A 38 4.62 -28.61 -3.18
CA ALA A 38 3.31 -28.35 -2.59
C ALA A 38 3.39 -27.31 -1.45
N GLU A 39 4.37 -27.43 -0.56
CA GLU A 39 4.57 -26.46 0.53
C GLU A 39 4.99 -25.08 -0.01
N LEU A 40 5.84 -25.03 -1.05
CA LEU A 40 6.19 -23.77 -1.72
C LEU A 40 4.96 -23.09 -2.34
N TYR A 41 4.08 -23.83 -3.03
CA TYR A 41 2.83 -23.26 -3.55
C TYR A 41 1.87 -22.78 -2.44
N SER A 42 1.90 -23.44 -1.27
CA SER A 42 1.16 -23.01 -0.08
C SER A 42 1.72 -21.70 0.47
N GLU A 43 3.04 -21.56 0.58
CA GLU A 43 3.71 -20.32 1.01
C GLU A 43 3.49 -19.16 0.01
N LEU A 44 3.55 -19.41 -1.30
CA LEU A 44 3.30 -18.38 -2.33
C LEU A 44 1.84 -17.90 -2.32
N ALA A 45 0.87 -18.81 -2.22
CA ALA A 45 -0.55 -18.46 -2.08
C ALA A 45 -0.83 -17.72 -0.75
N THR A 46 -0.12 -18.07 0.32
CA THR A 46 -0.18 -17.34 1.59
C THR A 46 0.43 -15.92 1.47
N GLY A 47 1.44 -15.75 0.62
CA GLY A 47 1.96 -14.44 0.23
C GLY A 47 0.86 -13.54 -0.35
N ALA A 48 0.07 -14.06 -1.30
CA ALA A 48 -1.08 -13.35 -1.87
C ALA A 48 -2.18 -13.05 -0.82
N GLU A 49 -2.48 -13.97 0.10
CA GLU A 49 -3.44 -13.73 1.20
C GLU A 49 -3.05 -12.55 2.10
N SER A 50 -1.76 -12.32 2.29
CA SER A 50 -1.26 -11.18 3.08
C SER A 50 -1.39 -9.82 2.39
N GLY A 51 -1.61 -9.81 1.07
CA GLY A 51 -1.53 -8.60 0.25
C GLY A 51 -0.12 -8.02 0.10
N TRP A 52 0.93 -8.73 0.55
CA TRP A 52 2.34 -8.37 0.42
C TRP A 52 3.09 -9.41 -0.45
N ASP A 53 2.51 -9.79 -1.59
CA ASP A 53 3.05 -10.70 -2.60
C ASP A 53 4.00 -9.97 -3.58
N PHE A 54 5.32 -10.01 -3.42
CA PHE A 54 6.11 -10.66 -2.38
C PHE A 54 7.03 -9.62 -1.71
N SER A 55 7.54 -9.95 -0.52
CA SER A 55 8.42 -9.09 0.28
C SER A 55 9.50 -9.88 1.00
N THR A 56 10.69 -9.28 1.18
CA THR A 56 11.73 -9.81 2.07
C THR A 56 11.25 -9.96 3.52
N ARG A 57 10.19 -9.26 3.93
CA ARG A 57 9.53 -9.40 5.24
C ARG A 57 9.29 -10.86 5.67
N TYR A 58 9.06 -11.77 4.71
CA TYR A 58 8.71 -13.16 4.95
C TYR A 58 9.75 -14.19 4.47
N VAL A 59 10.95 -13.79 4.02
CA VAL A 59 11.97 -14.74 3.55
C VAL A 59 12.85 -15.26 4.70
N LYS A 60 13.23 -16.55 4.66
CA LYS A 60 14.17 -17.16 5.63
C LYS A 60 15.57 -16.56 5.53
N LEU A 61 15.96 -16.20 4.31
CA LEU A 61 17.28 -15.67 3.98
C LEU A 61 17.09 -14.35 3.20
N PRO A 62 17.29 -13.18 3.83
CA PRO A 62 17.24 -11.90 3.14
C PRO A 62 18.39 -11.81 2.13
N LEU A 63 18.10 -12.18 0.88
CA LEU A 63 19.06 -12.16 -0.20
C LEU A 63 19.13 -10.75 -0.80
N ALA A 64 20.26 -10.08 -0.60
CA ALA A 64 20.67 -8.93 -1.42
C ALA A 64 21.05 -9.44 -2.83
N GLY A 65 20.03 -9.79 -3.63
CA GLY A 65 20.14 -10.56 -4.88
C GLY A 65 19.93 -9.78 -6.18
N GLY A 66 19.61 -8.49 -6.09
CA GLY A 66 19.40 -7.61 -7.25
C GLY A 66 18.09 -7.87 -8.01
N THR A 67 17.71 -6.91 -8.86
CA THR A 67 16.39 -6.84 -9.53
C THR A 67 16.07 -7.96 -10.53
N ASN A 68 17.02 -8.85 -10.83
CA ASN A 68 16.97 -9.67 -12.04
C ASN A 68 16.62 -11.15 -11.80
N ASN A 69 16.65 -11.64 -10.55
CA ASN A 69 16.20 -12.99 -10.22
C ASN A 69 15.71 -13.11 -8.77
N THR A 70 14.40 -13.07 -8.61
CA THR A 70 13.70 -13.13 -7.31
C THR A 70 13.41 -14.56 -6.84
N ASN A 71 13.52 -15.58 -7.71
CA ASN A 71 13.19 -16.96 -7.38
C ASN A 71 13.94 -17.54 -6.17
N PRO A 72 15.23 -17.23 -5.91
CA PRO A 72 15.91 -17.66 -4.68
C PRO A 72 15.25 -17.13 -3.40
N ALA A 73 14.73 -15.90 -3.42
CA ALA A 73 14.01 -15.33 -2.29
C ALA A 73 12.64 -16.00 -2.12
N LEU A 74 11.88 -16.14 -3.21
CA LEU A 74 10.57 -16.81 -3.24
C LEU A 74 10.63 -18.28 -2.78
N ARG A 75 11.64 -19.04 -3.21
CA ARG A 75 11.89 -20.42 -2.74
C ARG A 75 12.26 -20.51 -1.24
N SER A 76 12.53 -19.38 -0.60
CA SER A 76 12.85 -19.28 0.83
C SER A 76 11.74 -18.64 1.68
N TYR A 77 10.53 -18.43 1.13
CA TYR A 77 9.39 -17.87 1.86
C TYR A 77 9.02 -18.71 3.11
N ASN A 78 8.45 -18.04 4.10
CA ASN A 78 8.11 -18.58 5.43
C ASN A 78 6.93 -17.86 6.08
N ILE A 79 6.01 -17.35 5.26
CA ILE A 79 4.91 -16.51 5.74
C ILE A 79 3.95 -17.32 6.61
N LYS A 80 3.73 -18.61 6.30
CA LYS A 80 2.92 -19.52 7.13
C LYS A 80 3.47 -19.69 8.54
N ASN A 81 4.78 -19.54 8.72
CA ASN A 81 5.44 -19.60 10.03
C ASN A 81 5.70 -18.20 10.62
N THR A 82 5.11 -17.14 10.08
CA THR A 82 5.24 -15.77 10.57
C THR A 82 3.90 -15.28 11.10
N ILE A 83 3.86 -14.89 12.38
CA ILE A 83 2.72 -14.24 13.02
C ILE A 83 2.90 -12.72 12.76
N PRO A 84 2.08 -12.09 11.90
CA PRO A 84 2.41 -10.76 11.42
C PRO A 84 1.63 -9.67 12.16
N VAL A 85 2.27 -8.52 12.40
CA VAL A 85 1.73 -7.47 13.28
C VAL A 85 0.51 -6.74 12.68
N ASP A 86 0.50 -6.57 11.36
CA ASP A 86 -0.58 -5.95 10.60
C ASP A 86 -1.89 -6.75 10.68
N LEU A 87 -1.86 -8.06 10.39
CA LEU A 87 -3.05 -8.93 10.50
C LEU A 87 -3.67 -8.85 11.89
N ASN A 88 -2.85 -8.95 12.93
CA ASN A 88 -3.33 -8.93 14.30
C ASN A 88 -3.89 -7.54 14.68
N SER A 89 -3.31 -6.45 14.15
CA SER A 89 -3.84 -5.09 14.31
C SER A 89 -5.19 -4.90 13.61
N ILE A 90 -5.35 -5.43 12.40
CA ILE A 90 -6.63 -5.43 11.66
C ILE A 90 -7.68 -6.25 12.40
N LEU A 91 -7.32 -7.42 12.95
CA LEU A 91 -8.25 -8.24 13.75
C LEU A 91 -8.66 -7.56 15.06
N TYR A 92 -7.75 -6.84 15.73
CA TYR A 92 -8.10 -5.98 16.86
C TYR A 92 -9.15 -4.93 16.48
N ALA A 93 -8.94 -4.24 15.36
CA ALA A 93 -9.85 -3.22 14.85
C ALA A 93 -11.22 -3.82 14.50
N ALA A 94 -11.25 -4.95 13.77
CA ALA A 94 -12.47 -5.66 13.43
C ALA A 94 -13.26 -6.09 14.67
N HIS A 95 -12.60 -6.61 15.72
CA HIS A 95 -13.26 -6.91 16.98
C HIS A 95 -13.79 -5.66 17.71
N SER A 96 -13.06 -4.54 17.66
CA SER A 96 -13.52 -3.27 18.23
C SER A 96 -14.78 -2.75 17.51
N SER A 97 -14.76 -2.64 16.18
CA SER A 97 -15.90 -2.20 15.38
C SER A 97 -17.12 -3.12 15.50
N LEU A 98 -16.91 -4.44 15.61
CA LEU A 98 -18.00 -5.39 15.88
C LEU A 98 -18.61 -5.19 17.27
N ALA A 99 -17.83 -4.81 18.28
CA ALA A 99 -18.37 -4.50 19.59
C ALA A 99 -19.30 -3.28 19.56
N ASP A 100 -18.89 -2.22 18.87
CA ASP A 100 -19.67 -0.98 18.79
C ASP A 100 -20.91 -1.17 17.90
N LEU A 101 -20.82 -1.99 16.85
CA LEU A 101 -21.98 -2.45 16.08
C LEU A 101 -22.99 -3.23 16.94
N TYR A 102 -22.53 -4.10 17.85
CA TYR A 102 -23.43 -4.83 18.74
C TYR A 102 -24.02 -3.94 19.85
N ASP A 103 -23.29 -2.96 20.37
CA ASP A 103 -23.79 -1.99 21.34
C ASP A 103 -24.88 -1.07 20.74
N SER A 104 -24.71 -0.60 19.49
CA SER A 104 -25.74 0.19 18.80
C SER A 104 -27.04 -0.60 18.55
N GLN A 105 -26.98 -1.93 18.58
CA GLN A 105 -28.13 -2.84 18.52
C GLN A 105 -28.65 -3.26 19.91
N GLY A 106 -28.04 -2.78 21.01
CA GLY A 106 -28.40 -3.14 22.38
C GLY A 106 -27.94 -4.55 22.82
N ASN A 107 -27.08 -5.22 22.05
CA ASN A 107 -26.57 -6.56 22.35
C ASN A 107 -25.26 -6.50 23.15
N SER A 108 -25.36 -6.02 24.40
CA SER A 108 -24.23 -5.82 25.30
C SER A 108 -23.42 -7.10 25.59
N SER A 109 -24.05 -8.28 25.52
CA SER A 109 -23.38 -9.57 25.67
C SER A 109 -22.40 -9.86 24.53
N ALA A 110 -22.84 -9.66 23.28
CA ALA A 110 -21.96 -9.82 22.12
C ALA A 110 -20.86 -8.75 22.11
N ALA A 111 -21.21 -7.49 22.38
CA ALA A 111 -20.24 -6.40 22.47
C ALA A 111 -19.15 -6.65 23.52
N SER A 112 -19.53 -7.14 24.71
CA SER A 112 -18.58 -7.51 25.78
C SER A 112 -17.65 -8.65 25.37
N SER A 113 -18.16 -9.65 24.63
CA SER A 113 -17.34 -10.74 24.08
C SER A 113 -16.31 -10.20 23.09
N HIS A 114 -16.73 -9.36 22.14
CA HIS A 114 -15.84 -8.75 21.15
C HIS A 114 -14.78 -7.84 21.79
N ARG A 115 -15.13 -7.04 22.82
CA ARG A 115 -14.17 -6.24 23.60
C ARG A 115 -13.16 -7.09 24.36
N SER A 116 -13.58 -8.23 24.92
CA SER A 116 -12.66 -9.17 25.59
C SER A 116 -11.63 -9.72 24.60
N THR A 117 -12.06 -10.13 23.41
CA THR A 117 -11.17 -10.60 22.35
C THR A 117 -10.24 -9.48 21.85
N ALA A 118 -10.75 -8.27 21.60
CA ALA A 118 -9.94 -7.12 21.22
C ALA A 118 -8.86 -6.82 22.29
N SER A 119 -9.24 -6.75 23.57
CA SER A 119 -8.30 -6.56 24.69
C SER A 119 -7.20 -7.64 24.71
N THR A 120 -7.57 -8.90 24.46
CA THR A 120 -6.64 -10.03 24.38
C THR A 120 -5.67 -9.92 23.20
N ILE A 121 -6.15 -9.50 22.03
CA ILE A 121 -5.31 -9.25 20.84
C ILE A 121 -4.37 -8.06 21.10
N ARG A 122 -4.85 -6.95 21.69
CA ARG A 122 -4.04 -5.79 22.05
C ARG A 122 -2.89 -6.16 22.99
N ALA A 123 -3.19 -6.95 24.03
CA ALA A 123 -2.17 -7.45 24.95
C ALA A 123 -1.13 -8.30 24.21
N GLY A 124 -1.58 -9.22 23.34
CA GLY A 124 -0.68 -10.04 22.51
C GLY A 124 0.16 -9.24 21.51
N ILE A 125 -0.35 -8.12 20.95
CA ILE A 125 0.41 -7.23 20.06
C ILE A 125 1.56 -6.55 20.82
N LEU A 126 1.25 -5.99 22.00
CA LEU A 126 2.23 -5.29 22.84
C LEU A 126 3.28 -6.22 23.45
N ASP A 127 2.93 -7.48 23.74
CA ASP A 127 3.86 -8.49 24.24
C ASP A 127 4.72 -9.09 23.12
N LEU A 128 4.09 -9.60 22.07
CA LEU A 128 4.77 -10.43 21.08
C LEU A 128 5.60 -9.63 20.07
N PHE A 129 5.15 -8.44 19.66
CA PHE A 129 5.73 -7.71 18.52
C PHE A 129 6.58 -6.49 18.91
N TRP A 130 6.28 -5.83 20.03
CA TRP A 130 6.93 -4.57 20.42
C TRP A 130 8.36 -4.76 20.97
N ASP A 131 9.33 -4.10 20.35
CA ASP A 131 10.70 -3.99 20.85
C ASP A 131 10.95 -2.58 21.41
N SER A 132 11.03 -2.47 22.74
CA SER A 132 11.24 -1.21 23.46
C SER A 132 12.63 -0.60 23.27
N THR A 133 13.63 -1.39 22.86
CA THR A 133 14.98 -0.89 22.58
C THR A 133 15.05 -0.27 21.18
N LYS A 134 14.36 -0.90 20.22
CA LYS A 134 14.26 -0.43 18.83
C LYS A 134 13.13 0.56 18.59
N LEU A 135 12.21 0.72 19.55
CA LEU A 135 11.00 1.54 19.46
C LEU A 135 10.18 1.24 18.20
N ALA A 136 9.98 -0.05 17.90
CA ALA A 136 9.24 -0.51 16.72
C ALA A 136 8.59 -1.88 16.96
N PHE A 137 7.59 -2.21 16.15
CA PHE A 137 6.95 -3.53 16.13
C PHE A 137 7.52 -4.40 15.00
N TYR A 138 7.76 -5.67 15.31
CA TYR A 138 8.33 -6.68 14.43
C TYR A 138 7.46 -7.92 14.41
N ASP A 139 7.35 -8.59 13.26
CA ASP A 139 6.60 -9.84 13.15
C ASP A 139 7.29 -10.96 13.95
N PHE A 140 6.53 -11.92 14.47
CA PHE A 140 7.12 -13.04 15.23
C PHE A 140 7.22 -14.29 14.36
N ASN A 141 8.43 -14.80 14.17
CA ASN A 141 8.71 -15.98 13.38
C ASN A 141 8.73 -17.23 14.27
N MET A 142 7.79 -18.15 14.03
CA MET A 142 7.60 -19.38 14.79
C MET A 142 8.71 -20.41 14.52
N THR A 143 9.38 -20.35 13.37
CA THR A 143 10.51 -21.24 13.04
C THR A 143 11.75 -20.92 13.86
N SER A 144 12.06 -19.63 14.04
CA SER A 144 13.19 -19.16 14.85
C SER A 144 12.83 -18.91 16.33
N ASN A 145 11.53 -18.89 16.65
CA ASN A 145 10.98 -18.49 17.95
C ASN A 145 11.50 -17.10 18.40
N ALA A 146 11.54 -16.16 17.45
CA ALA A 146 12.04 -14.80 17.65
C ALA A 146 11.32 -13.79 16.75
N ARG A 147 11.40 -12.51 17.10
CA ARG A 147 10.98 -11.40 16.21
C ARG A 147 11.88 -11.34 14.97
N ASN A 148 11.32 -10.93 13.83
CA ASN A 148 12.11 -10.65 12.63
C ASN A 148 12.99 -9.40 12.83
N SER A 149 14.05 -9.29 12.03
CA SER A 149 14.99 -8.17 12.09
C SER A 149 14.69 -7.06 11.08
N ILE A 150 13.87 -7.35 10.07
CA ILE A 150 13.55 -6.43 8.97
C ILE A 150 12.54 -5.40 9.47
N PHE A 151 12.93 -4.13 9.45
CA PHE A 151 11.99 -3.03 9.69
C PHE A 151 11.06 -2.86 8.49
N THR A 152 9.75 -2.76 8.74
CA THR A 152 8.75 -2.61 7.68
C THR A 152 7.68 -1.60 8.05
N ALA A 153 6.95 -1.10 7.06
CA ALA A 153 5.78 -0.24 7.26
C ALA A 153 4.68 -0.88 8.12
N ALA A 154 4.70 -2.20 8.34
CA ALA A 154 3.78 -2.88 9.25
C ALA A 154 3.88 -2.38 10.71
N THR A 155 5.01 -1.78 11.11
CA THR A 155 5.18 -1.20 12.46
C THR A 155 4.18 -0.11 12.80
N PHE A 156 3.53 0.52 11.82
CA PHE A 156 2.56 1.59 12.01
C PHE A 156 1.12 1.09 12.16
N TYR A 157 0.83 -0.19 11.82
CA TYR A 157 -0.52 -0.75 11.90
C TYR A 157 -1.09 -0.78 13.33
N PRO A 158 -0.32 -1.09 14.41
CA PRO A 158 -0.83 -0.97 15.77
C PRO A 158 -1.26 0.47 16.10
N LEU A 159 -0.43 1.46 15.76
CA LEU A 159 -0.69 2.87 16.07
C LEU A 159 -1.89 3.43 15.28
N TRP A 160 -2.01 3.08 14.00
CA TRP A 160 -3.20 3.39 13.18
C TRP A 160 -4.50 2.92 13.87
N ASN A 161 -4.44 1.75 14.52
CA ASN A 161 -5.56 1.18 15.25
C ASN A 161 -5.56 1.56 16.75
N GLY A 162 -4.91 2.66 17.15
CA GLY A 162 -4.92 3.18 18.52
C GLY A 162 -4.12 2.38 19.56
N ILE A 163 -3.34 1.38 19.14
CA ILE A 163 -2.46 0.59 20.01
C ILE A 163 -1.10 1.29 20.10
N VAL A 164 -1.02 2.29 20.98
CA VAL A 164 0.24 2.97 21.32
C VAL A 164 0.81 2.37 22.62
N PRO A 165 2.12 2.00 22.68
CA PRO A 165 2.77 1.56 23.91
C PRO A 165 2.87 2.67 24.96
N ASP A 166 2.77 2.31 26.24
CA ASP A 166 2.77 3.30 27.35
C ASP A 166 4.06 4.14 27.40
N GLU A 167 5.22 3.57 27.07
CA GLU A 167 6.49 4.31 27.04
C GLU A 167 6.61 5.27 25.85
N VAL A 168 5.78 5.10 24.82
CA VAL A 168 5.64 6.03 23.69
C VAL A 168 4.70 7.17 24.09
N MET A 169 3.58 6.86 24.77
CA MET A 169 2.61 7.85 25.29
C MET A 169 3.18 8.81 26.35
N ASN A 170 4.27 8.41 27.03
CA ASN A 170 4.87 9.14 28.16
C ASN A 170 6.24 9.77 27.83
N SER A 171 6.73 9.70 26.60
CA SER A 171 8.03 10.27 26.21
C SER A 171 8.01 10.85 24.80
N THR A 172 8.24 12.16 24.67
CA THR A 172 8.43 12.85 23.38
C THR A 172 9.55 12.22 22.54
N GLN A 173 10.62 11.74 23.19
CA GLN A 173 11.74 11.08 22.52
C GLN A 173 11.33 9.72 21.95
N ASN A 174 10.54 8.92 22.70
CA ASN A 174 10.08 7.62 22.23
C ASN A 174 8.99 7.78 21.16
N ALA A 175 8.02 8.67 21.44
CA ALA A 175 7.29 9.54 20.51
C ALA A 175 7.85 9.56 19.08
N PHE A 176 8.89 10.36 18.96
CA PHE A 176 9.60 10.60 17.72
C PHE A 176 10.39 9.38 17.25
N GLY A 177 10.99 8.58 18.15
CA GLY A 177 11.77 7.39 17.80
C GLY A 177 11.01 6.38 16.94
N VAL A 178 9.71 6.18 17.18
CA VAL A 178 8.83 5.34 16.35
C VAL A 178 8.71 5.85 14.91
N PHE A 179 8.71 7.17 14.71
CA PHE A 179 8.53 7.82 13.40
C PHE A 179 9.84 8.38 12.81
N SER A 180 10.97 8.14 13.47
CA SER A 180 12.29 8.63 13.06
C SER A 180 12.67 8.17 11.65
N ALA A 181 12.28 6.94 11.26
CA ALA A 181 12.43 6.42 9.89
C ALA A 181 11.64 7.23 8.84
N VAL A 182 10.46 7.76 9.19
CA VAL A 182 9.65 8.62 8.29
C VAL A 182 10.35 9.97 8.10
N ASN A 183 10.82 10.58 9.18
CA ASN A 183 11.64 11.80 9.13
C ASN A 183 12.91 11.58 8.28
N MET A 184 13.60 10.46 8.49
CA MET A 184 14.77 10.10 7.70
C MET A 184 14.44 10.01 6.21
N VAL A 185 13.33 9.34 5.84
CA VAL A 185 12.94 9.22 4.43
C VAL A 185 12.62 10.57 3.79
N LEU A 186 11.87 11.44 4.48
CA LEU A 186 11.51 12.76 3.97
C LEU A 186 12.73 13.68 3.75
N ASN A 187 13.82 13.44 4.48
CA ASN A 187 15.09 14.13 4.30
C ASN A 187 16.03 13.47 3.27
N ARG A 188 15.85 12.19 2.93
CA ARG A 188 16.81 11.42 2.12
C ARG A 188 16.37 11.09 0.70
N TYR A 189 15.07 11.00 0.46
CA TYR A 189 14.51 10.51 -0.80
C TYR A 189 13.58 11.56 -1.42
N ASN A 190 13.43 11.55 -2.75
CA ASN A 190 12.52 12.44 -3.47
C ASN A 190 11.06 11.95 -3.42
N GLY A 191 10.81 10.67 -3.09
CA GLY A 191 9.50 10.04 -2.90
C GLY A 191 9.17 9.78 -1.42
N THR A 192 8.30 8.80 -1.15
CA THR A 192 7.70 8.53 0.16
C THR A 192 8.25 7.27 0.87
N MET A 193 7.61 6.84 1.97
CA MET A 193 8.03 5.68 2.76
C MET A 193 7.86 4.35 1.99
N PRO A 194 8.92 3.54 1.83
CA PRO A 194 8.82 2.20 1.25
C PRO A 194 8.28 1.16 2.25
N PRO A 195 7.79 -0.01 1.79
CA PRO A 195 7.41 -1.12 2.67
C PRO A 195 8.57 -1.65 3.52
N THR A 196 9.77 -1.69 2.96
CA THR A 196 11.04 -2.10 3.60
C THR A 196 12.18 -1.25 3.03
N PHE A 197 13.38 -1.31 3.61
CA PHE A 197 14.59 -0.69 3.04
C PHE A 197 15.44 -1.66 2.18
N MET A 198 14.92 -2.84 1.83
CA MET A 198 15.67 -3.87 1.10
C MET A 198 15.46 -3.74 -0.42
N GLU A 199 16.52 -3.60 -1.21
CA GLU A 199 16.43 -3.61 -2.69
C GLU A 199 16.43 -5.04 -3.24
N SER A 200 15.30 -5.74 -3.12
CA SER A 200 15.19 -7.19 -3.41
C SER A 200 14.75 -7.54 -4.84
N GLY A 201 14.16 -6.58 -5.57
CA GLY A 201 13.44 -6.83 -6.83
C GLY A 201 12.01 -7.38 -6.67
N LEU A 202 11.59 -7.73 -5.45
CA LEU A 202 10.19 -8.02 -5.12
C LEU A 202 9.41 -6.71 -5.03
N GLN A 203 8.09 -6.75 -5.20
CA GLN A 203 7.31 -5.52 -5.30
C GLN A 203 6.98 -4.85 -3.96
N TRP A 204 6.89 -5.60 -2.86
CA TRP A 204 6.63 -5.06 -1.52
C TRP A 204 7.93 -4.84 -0.73
N ASP A 205 8.88 -4.17 -1.37
CA ASP A 205 10.25 -3.87 -0.91
C ASP A 205 10.73 -2.56 -1.55
N ALA A 206 11.90 -2.05 -1.15
CA ALA A 206 12.52 -0.90 -1.84
C ALA A 206 12.91 -1.27 -3.29
N PRO A 207 12.87 -0.31 -4.24
CA PRO A 207 12.61 1.12 -4.07
C PRO A 207 11.12 1.51 -4.23
N ASN A 208 10.17 0.58 -4.02
CA ASN A 208 8.74 0.90 -4.19
C ASN A 208 8.16 1.60 -2.96
N ALA A 209 7.17 2.46 -3.18
CA ALA A 209 6.24 2.95 -2.16
C ALA A 209 4.79 2.68 -2.59
N TRP A 210 3.98 2.27 -1.62
CA TRP A 210 2.59 1.85 -1.84
C TRP A 210 1.63 2.81 -1.14
N PRO A 211 0.58 3.31 -1.82
CA PRO A 211 -0.44 4.20 -1.26
C PRO A 211 -1.03 3.81 0.11
N PRO A 212 -1.46 2.54 0.37
CA PRO A 212 -2.05 2.19 1.66
C PRO A 212 -1.11 2.44 2.84
N HIS A 213 0.20 2.19 2.70
CA HIS A 213 1.16 2.46 3.77
C HIS A 213 1.28 3.96 4.10
N GLN A 214 1.16 4.84 3.11
CA GLN A 214 1.29 6.28 3.34
C GLN A 214 0.12 6.80 4.18
N HIS A 215 -1.11 6.34 3.88
CA HIS A 215 -2.29 6.61 4.70
C HIS A 215 -2.13 6.06 6.12
N ILE A 216 -1.72 4.79 6.27
CA ILE A 216 -1.55 4.15 7.59
C ILE A 216 -0.53 4.88 8.47
N ILE A 217 0.58 5.37 7.88
CA ILE A 217 1.59 6.17 8.60
C ILE A 217 1.00 7.51 9.06
N ILE A 218 0.20 8.18 8.21
CA ILE A 218 -0.44 9.45 8.54
C ILE A 218 -1.46 9.28 9.67
N GLU A 219 -2.30 8.24 9.63
CA GLU A 219 -3.21 7.93 10.74
C GLU A 219 -2.47 7.53 12.02
N ALA A 220 -1.37 6.78 11.91
CA ALA A 220 -0.51 6.44 13.05
C ALA A 220 0.13 7.68 13.69
N LEU A 221 0.47 8.71 12.89
CA LEU A 221 0.94 10.01 13.39
C LEU A 221 -0.19 10.80 14.09
N LYS A 222 -1.43 10.75 13.58
CA LYS A 222 -2.62 11.35 14.20
C LYS A 222 -2.98 10.69 15.54
N ALA A 223 -2.69 9.40 15.71
CA ALA A 223 -2.96 8.66 16.94
C ALA A 223 -2.08 9.09 18.15
N LEU A 224 -1.02 9.87 17.93
CA LEU A 224 -0.16 10.37 19.01
C LEU A 224 -0.75 11.59 19.73
N PRO A 225 -0.88 11.57 21.06
CA PRO A 225 -1.46 12.68 21.81
C PRO A 225 -0.52 13.89 21.84
N ALA A 226 -1.11 15.10 21.88
CA ALA A 226 -0.39 16.36 21.76
C ALA A 226 0.73 16.57 22.79
N ASN A 227 0.69 15.92 23.95
CA ASN A 227 1.73 16.03 24.98
C ASN A 227 3.08 15.40 24.57
N VAL A 228 3.10 14.46 23.63
CA VAL A 228 4.35 13.89 23.06
C VAL A 228 4.63 14.34 21.63
N SER A 229 3.65 14.90 20.93
CA SER A 229 3.73 15.21 19.49
C SER A 229 3.78 16.71 19.13
N SER A 230 3.52 17.62 20.07
CA SER A 230 3.51 19.08 19.84
C SER A 230 4.88 19.78 19.91
N GLY A 231 5.94 19.07 20.30
CA GLY A 231 7.30 19.63 20.34
C GLY A 231 7.90 19.90 18.96
N ALA A 232 8.99 20.66 18.92
CA ALA A 232 9.77 20.88 17.70
C ALA A 232 10.35 19.56 17.15
N LEU A 233 10.52 19.47 15.83
CA LEU A 233 11.15 18.32 15.16
C LEU A 233 12.60 18.16 15.65
N PRO A 234 13.00 16.98 16.16
CA PRO A 234 14.39 16.71 16.51
C PRO A 234 15.32 16.80 15.30
N THR A 235 16.39 17.58 15.43
CA THR A 235 17.41 17.76 14.41
C THR A 235 18.69 17.00 14.77
N PRO A 236 19.44 16.47 13.77
CA PRO A 236 20.71 15.80 14.03
C PRO A 236 21.80 16.80 14.46
N GLY A 237 22.83 16.31 15.14
CA GLY A 237 23.97 17.12 15.55
C GLY A 237 24.89 17.54 14.39
N ASN A 238 25.88 18.38 14.69
CA ASN A 238 26.88 18.80 13.70
C ASN A 238 27.65 17.58 13.16
N ASN A 239 27.72 17.47 11.83
CA ASN A 239 28.28 16.33 11.08
C ASN A 239 27.49 15.00 11.21
N GLN A 240 26.27 15.04 11.73
CA GLN A 240 25.35 13.91 11.74
C GLN A 240 24.27 14.08 10.67
N SER A 241 23.50 13.02 10.47
CA SER A 241 22.39 12.95 9.52
C SER A 241 21.09 12.55 10.23
N THR A 242 19.96 12.54 9.52
CA THR A 242 18.71 12.00 10.05
C THR A 242 18.75 10.49 10.37
N PHE A 243 19.77 9.75 9.91
CA PHE A 243 20.00 8.36 10.32
C PHE A 243 20.50 8.26 11.77
N ASP A 244 21.26 9.23 12.26
CA ASP A 244 21.72 9.28 13.65
C ASP A 244 20.59 9.48 14.67
N LEU A 245 19.39 9.86 14.20
CA LEU A 245 18.18 10.00 15.00
C LEU A 245 17.37 8.68 15.12
N ILE A 246 17.75 7.65 14.35
CA ILE A 246 17.10 6.34 14.35
C ILE A 246 17.50 5.56 15.63
N PRO A 247 16.54 4.98 16.39
CA PRO A 247 16.85 4.12 17.52
C PRO A 247 17.77 2.95 17.15
N GLN A 248 18.71 2.62 18.04
CA GLN A 248 19.79 1.69 17.73
C GLN A 248 19.26 0.32 17.29
N GLY A 249 19.62 -0.09 16.06
CA GLY A 249 19.22 -1.38 15.51
C GLY A 249 17.76 -1.46 15.06
N GLN A 250 17.01 -0.34 15.01
CA GLN A 250 15.64 -0.30 14.50
C GLN A 250 15.57 -0.81 13.05
N LEU A 251 16.36 -0.25 12.14
CA LEU A 251 16.37 -0.68 10.74
C LEU A 251 17.13 -1.99 10.50
N SER A 252 17.95 -2.43 11.46
CA SER A 252 18.93 -3.53 11.31
C SER A 252 19.88 -3.41 10.10
N LEU A 253 20.08 -2.17 9.61
CA LEU A 253 20.98 -1.80 8.53
C LEU A 253 21.96 -0.73 9.01
N SER A 254 23.15 -0.63 8.40
CA SER A 254 24.00 0.56 8.47
C SER A 254 23.58 1.60 7.44
N GLU A 255 23.99 2.86 7.64
CA GLU A 255 23.59 3.99 6.79
C GLU A 255 23.95 3.80 5.30
N ASP A 256 25.10 3.18 5.03
CA ASP A 256 25.61 2.87 3.69
C ASP A 256 24.89 1.69 3.00
N GLN A 257 24.03 0.97 3.72
CA GLN A 257 23.16 -0.08 3.18
C GLN A 257 21.76 0.41 2.79
N LEU A 258 21.46 1.69 3.03
CA LEU A 258 20.19 2.28 2.60
C LEU A 258 20.11 2.42 1.07
N PRO A 259 18.90 2.36 0.48
CA PRO A 259 18.68 2.60 -0.95
C PRO A 259 19.31 3.91 -1.47
N GLY A 260 19.68 3.91 -2.74
CA GLY A 260 20.30 5.07 -3.38
C GLY A 260 19.30 6.18 -3.74
N GLN A 261 19.63 7.43 -3.44
CA GLN A 261 18.97 8.60 -4.04
C GLN A 261 19.92 9.29 -5.00
N LEU A 262 19.70 9.17 -6.31
CA LEU A 262 20.41 9.97 -7.29
C LEU A 262 19.85 11.41 -7.30
N VAL A 263 20.73 12.40 -7.33
CA VAL A 263 20.40 13.82 -7.47
C VAL A 263 21.17 14.39 -8.67
N ILE A 264 20.46 15.09 -9.53
CA ILE A 264 20.99 15.62 -10.80
C ILE A 264 22.20 16.52 -10.51
N GLY A 265 23.32 16.24 -11.16
CA GLY A 265 24.56 17.00 -11.02
C GLY A 265 25.38 16.74 -9.74
N MET A 266 24.86 15.97 -8.77
CA MET A 266 25.54 15.65 -7.50
C MET A 266 25.76 14.15 -7.26
N GLY A 267 25.10 13.27 -8.02
CA GLY A 267 25.29 11.82 -7.92
C GLY A 267 24.43 11.20 -6.82
N ASN A 268 24.87 10.10 -6.22
CA ASN A 268 24.12 9.45 -5.13
C ASN A 268 24.29 10.21 -3.81
N ALA A 269 23.24 10.90 -3.38
CA ALA A 269 23.21 11.75 -2.21
C ALA A 269 23.06 10.99 -0.88
N THR A 270 22.47 9.79 -0.85
CA THR A 270 22.21 9.07 0.42
C THR A 270 23.45 8.43 1.06
N LYS A 271 24.63 8.53 0.45
CA LYS A 271 25.77 7.64 0.73
C LYS A 271 26.32 7.62 2.15
N THR A 272 26.32 8.74 2.89
CA THR A 272 26.56 8.81 4.36
C THR A 272 26.68 10.26 4.85
N GLY A 273 26.34 10.50 6.12
CA GLY A 273 26.70 11.72 6.86
C GLY A 273 25.85 12.97 6.54
N PRO A 274 26.32 14.17 6.90
CA PRO A 274 25.50 15.38 6.95
C PRO A 274 25.07 15.89 5.56
N GLY A 275 25.74 15.47 4.49
CA GLY A 275 25.38 15.81 3.11
C GLY A 275 24.23 14.97 2.55
N ALA A 276 23.69 14.02 3.32
CA ALA A 276 22.62 13.12 2.89
C ALA A 276 21.20 13.71 3.07
N ASP A 277 21.06 14.96 3.54
CA ASP A 277 19.80 15.69 3.50
C ASP A 277 19.61 16.34 2.12
N ILE A 278 18.74 15.76 1.31
CA ILE A 278 18.50 16.21 -0.06
C ILE A 278 17.76 17.56 -0.10
N ASN A 279 17.07 17.98 0.96
CA ASN A 279 16.38 19.27 0.99
C ASN A 279 17.37 20.46 1.05
N THR A 280 18.63 20.20 1.40
CA THR A 280 19.71 21.21 1.37
C THR A 280 20.37 21.35 -0.01
N LEU A 281 20.05 20.47 -0.96
CA LEU A 281 20.71 20.36 -2.25
C LEU A 281 19.96 21.10 -3.36
N ASN A 282 20.69 21.55 -4.39
CA ASN A 282 20.09 22.24 -5.54
C ASN A 282 19.47 21.24 -6.54
N GLY A 283 18.25 21.50 -7.00
CA GLY A 283 17.55 20.64 -7.98
C GLY A 283 16.83 19.44 -7.37
N THR A 284 16.59 19.43 -6.06
CA THR A 284 15.75 18.44 -5.36
C THR A 284 14.34 18.97 -5.13
N VAL A 285 13.43 18.04 -4.87
CA VAL A 285 12.00 18.34 -4.80
C VAL A 285 11.62 18.66 -3.34
N VAL A 286 11.78 19.94 -2.95
CA VAL A 286 11.44 20.47 -1.61
C VAL A 286 9.92 20.55 -1.42
N ASN A 287 9.28 19.38 -1.37
CA ASN A 287 7.83 19.22 -1.32
C ASN A 287 7.35 18.84 0.08
N GLY A 288 7.57 19.72 1.04
CA GLY A 288 7.00 19.59 2.38
C GLY A 288 5.55 20.07 2.49
N GLY A 289 5.09 20.98 1.63
CA GLY A 289 3.86 21.75 1.86
C GLY A 289 4.12 23.02 2.70
N ASN A 290 3.07 23.79 3.00
CA ASN A 290 3.15 25.04 3.76
C ASN A 290 3.08 24.78 5.27
N ALA A 291 4.19 25.04 5.97
CA ALA A 291 4.24 24.98 7.43
C ALA A 291 3.19 25.90 8.08
N THR A 292 2.57 25.41 9.15
CA THR A 292 1.58 26.13 9.95
C THR A 292 2.17 26.63 11.28
N GLU A 293 1.73 27.79 11.75
CA GLU A 293 2.30 28.41 12.96
C GLU A 293 2.01 27.53 14.20
N GLY A 294 3.07 27.16 14.92
CA GLY A 294 2.97 26.32 16.11
C GLY A 294 2.76 24.83 15.84
N GLU A 295 2.95 24.36 14.60
CA GLU A 295 2.83 22.93 14.28
C GLU A 295 3.85 22.07 15.04
N GLY A 296 3.37 20.97 15.60
CA GLY A 296 4.21 19.96 16.24
C GLY A 296 4.92 19.07 15.22
N TRP A 297 6.00 18.39 15.64
CA TRP A 297 6.75 17.48 14.78
C TRP A 297 5.87 16.42 14.10
N SER A 298 4.83 15.91 14.77
CA SER A 298 3.92 14.92 14.14
C SER A 298 3.09 15.56 13.01
N GLN A 299 2.58 16.78 13.21
CA GLN A 299 1.80 17.50 12.19
C GLN A 299 2.68 17.89 11.00
N MET A 300 3.93 18.27 11.26
CA MET A 300 4.96 18.48 10.24
C MET A 300 5.18 17.20 9.41
N LEU A 301 5.45 16.05 10.04
CA LEU A 301 5.64 14.79 9.31
C LEU A 301 4.38 14.34 8.55
N GLN A 302 3.17 14.58 9.08
CA GLN A 302 1.92 14.32 8.36
C GLN A 302 1.81 15.17 7.09
N ARG A 303 1.99 16.50 7.23
CA ARG A 303 1.96 17.47 6.14
C ARG A 303 2.97 17.12 5.06
N GLU A 304 4.21 16.82 5.46
CA GLU A 304 5.30 16.49 4.54
C GLU A 304 5.10 15.15 3.83
N LEU A 305 4.68 14.10 4.54
CA LEU A 305 4.38 12.81 3.92
C LEU A 305 3.18 12.89 2.97
N ALA A 306 2.14 13.63 3.34
CA ALA A 306 0.98 13.87 2.48
C ALA A 306 1.39 14.60 1.18
N ASN A 307 2.16 15.67 1.30
CA ASN A 307 2.63 16.46 0.17
C ASN A 307 3.61 15.71 -0.71
N ARG A 308 4.46 14.88 -0.10
CA ARG A 308 5.40 14.01 -0.80
C ARG A 308 4.70 12.90 -1.59
N TYR A 309 3.66 12.29 -1.04
CA TYR A 309 2.84 11.32 -1.75
C TYR A 309 2.07 11.96 -2.90
N PHE A 310 1.48 13.14 -2.67
CA PHE A 310 0.82 13.91 -3.72
C PHE A 310 1.79 14.27 -4.85
N ALA A 311 3.06 14.54 -4.54
CA ALA A 311 4.11 14.75 -5.53
C ALA A 311 4.37 13.51 -6.40
N SER A 312 4.59 12.34 -5.81
CA SER A 312 4.76 11.08 -6.57
C SER A 312 3.57 10.78 -7.46
N ALA A 313 2.34 11.00 -6.97
CA ALA A 313 1.12 10.79 -7.75
C ALA A 313 0.97 11.79 -8.91
N LEU A 314 1.15 13.10 -8.66
CA LEU A 314 0.97 14.13 -9.71
C LEU A 314 2.10 14.10 -10.74
N CYS A 315 3.36 13.92 -10.31
CA CYS A 315 4.51 14.02 -11.20
C CYS A 315 4.61 12.81 -12.13
N SER A 316 4.39 11.58 -11.65
CA SER A 316 4.32 10.41 -12.54
C SER A 316 3.12 10.43 -13.50
N TRP A 317 1.99 11.01 -13.09
CA TRP A 317 0.85 11.28 -13.98
C TRP A 317 1.18 12.34 -15.04
N HIS A 318 1.84 13.44 -14.67
CA HIS A 318 2.27 14.49 -15.60
C HIS A 318 3.33 14.00 -16.59
N ALA A 319 4.32 13.25 -16.08
CA ALA A 319 5.39 12.60 -16.84
C ALA A 319 4.85 11.57 -17.86
N THR A 320 3.60 11.13 -17.73
CA THR A 320 2.93 10.21 -18.66
C THR A 320 1.82 10.88 -19.47
N GLY A 321 1.88 12.20 -19.65
CA GLY A 321 1.01 12.96 -20.55
C GLY A 321 -0.17 13.66 -19.86
N GLY A 322 -0.22 13.62 -18.52
CA GLY A 322 -1.23 14.32 -17.73
C GLY A 322 -1.26 15.82 -18.05
N SER A 323 -2.45 16.42 -18.03
CA SER A 323 -2.61 17.87 -18.14
C SER A 323 -3.94 18.33 -17.56
N ILE A 324 -3.97 19.57 -17.06
CA ILE A 324 -5.16 20.23 -16.55
C ILE A 324 -5.33 21.54 -17.33
N PRO A 325 -6.38 21.71 -18.15
CA PRO A 325 -6.57 22.90 -18.96
C PRO A 325 -6.46 24.21 -18.15
N ASN A 326 -5.59 25.11 -18.60
CA ASN A 326 -5.27 26.40 -17.96
C ASN A 326 -4.58 26.34 -16.58
N VAL A 327 -4.24 25.15 -16.06
CA VAL A 327 -3.61 24.98 -14.74
C VAL A 327 -2.25 24.28 -14.86
N LEU A 328 -2.19 23.14 -15.56
CA LEU A 328 -0.97 22.37 -15.78
C LEU A 328 -0.88 21.97 -17.26
N PRO A 329 0.01 22.59 -18.07
CA PRO A 329 0.16 22.24 -19.48
C PRO A 329 0.72 20.83 -19.63
N ARG A 330 0.32 20.12 -20.70
CA ARG A 330 0.94 18.86 -21.12
C ARG A 330 2.42 19.11 -21.44
N LEU A 331 3.28 18.16 -21.05
CA LEU A 331 4.68 18.14 -21.46
C LEU A 331 4.85 18.05 -22.98
N SER A 332 6.02 18.43 -23.48
CA SER A 332 6.35 18.31 -24.90
C SER A 332 6.51 16.85 -25.33
N ASP A 333 6.37 16.57 -26.63
CA ASP A 333 6.59 15.22 -27.16
C ASP A 333 8.03 14.75 -26.98
N GLN A 334 9.01 15.67 -26.88
CA GLN A 334 10.39 15.33 -26.57
C GLN A 334 10.56 14.81 -25.14
N GLU A 335 9.88 15.44 -24.18
CA GLU A 335 9.84 15.01 -22.77
C GLU A 335 9.09 13.69 -22.61
N LEU A 336 7.89 13.58 -23.20
CA LEU A 336 7.08 12.36 -23.12
C LEU A 336 7.67 11.17 -23.89
N ASN A 337 8.61 11.40 -24.80
CA ASN A 337 9.37 10.32 -25.43
C ASN A 337 10.37 9.67 -24.45
N VAL A 338 10.81 10.35 -23.39
CA VAL A 338 11.64 9.75 -22.31
C VAL A 338 10.86 8.64 -21.60
N THR A 339 9.58 8.89 -21.30
CA THR A 339 8.67 7.97 -20.61
C THR A 339 7.82 7.13 -21.58
N GLN A 340 8.15 7.14 -22.88
CA GLN A 340 7.44 6.42 -23.95
C GLN A 340 5.92 6.67 -23.96
N SER A 341 5.50 7.87 -23.55
CA SER A 341 4.12 8.24 -23.23
C SER A 341 3.57 9.39 -24.10
N THR A 342 4.11 9.60 -25.30
CA THR A 342 3.70 10.68 -26.22
C THR A 342 2.21 10.64 -26.56
N ASN A 343 1.62 9.45 -26.69
CA ASN A 343 0.20 9.26 -27.00
C ASN A 343 -0.70 9.10 -25.75
N ASN A 344 -0.15 9.21 -24.55
CA ASN A 344 -0.88 9.04 -23.29
C ASN A 344 -1.43 10.38 -22.79
N THR A 345 -2.41 10.30 -21.88
CA THR A 345 -3.10 11.45 -21.25
C THR A 345 -2.90 11.50 -19.72
N GLY A 346 -1.86 10.81 -19.24
CA GLY A 346 -1.49 10.70 -17.83
C GLY A 346 -2.02 9.43 -17.16
N ASN A 347 -1.14 8.69 -16.51
CA ASN A 347 -1.42 7.42 -15.82
C ASN A 347 -1.30 7.57 -14.29
N MET A 348 -2.26 7.01 -13.55
CA MET A 348 -2.18 6.85 -12.09
C MET A 348 -1.69 5.44 -11.77
N PHE A 349 -0.56 5.26 -11.10
CA PHE A 349 0.05 3.94 -10.90
C PHE A 349 -0.37 3.25 -9.60
N GLU A 350 -0.23 1.92 -9.53
CA GLU A 350 -0.47 1.13 -8.31
C GLU A 350 0.55 1.43 -7.19
N LYS A 351 1.79 1.74 -7.57
CA LYS A 351 2.95 1.93 -6.70
C LYS A 351 3.93 2.90 -7.37
N PHE A 352 4.71 3.62 -6.56
CA PHE A 352 5.64 4.67 -7.01
C PHE A 352 7.08 4.35 -6.64
N SER A 353 8.05 4.99 -7.30
CA SER A 353 9.45 4.92 -6.87
C SER A 353 9.69 5.87 -5.69
N ILE A 354 10.47 5.45 -4.69
CA ILE A 354 10.97 6.34 -3.63
C ILE A 354 12.07 7.28 -4.14
N SER A 355 12.79 6.91 -5.20
CA SER A 355 13.93 7.68 -5.70
C SER A 355 13.59 8.62 -6.86
N ASP A 356 12.44 8.40 -7.53
CA ASP A 356 12.04 9.13 -8.73
C ASP A 356 10.51 9.44 -8.69
N PRO A 357 10.12 10.69 -8.39
CA PRO A 357 8.71 11.12 -8.37
C PRO A 357 8.02 11.12 -9.74
N ASN A 358 8.79 11.14 -10.84
CA ASN A 358 8.26 11.05 -12.20
C ASN A 358 7.96 9.60 -12.60
N SER A 359 8.35 8.62 -11.79
CA SER A 359 8.26 7.21 -12.14
C SER A 359 7.33 6.41 -11.22
N ALA A 360 6.74 5.38 -11.81
CA ALA A 360 6.10 4.32 -11.06
C ALA A 360 7.15 3.49 -10.29
N GLY A 361 6.69 2.59 -9.43
CA GLY A 361 7.56 1.55 -8.89
C GLY A 361 7.90 0.49 -9.94
N SER A 362 8.44 -0.64 -9.51
CA SER A 362 8.85 -1.75 -10.37
C SER A 362 8.87 -3.09 -9.61
N GLY A 363 9.37 -4.16 -10.23
CA GLY A 363 9.51 -5.47 -9.59
C GLY A 363 8.19 -6.21 -9.36
N GLY A 364 8.30 -7.42 -8.81
CA GLY A 364 7.20 -8.39 -8.72
C GLY A 364 7.09 -9.29 -9.96
N GLU A 365 5.96 -9.99 -10.07
CA GLU A 365 5.73 -10.99 -11.14
C GLU A 365 5.02 -10.45 -12.40
N TYR A 366 4.56 -9.20 -12.37
CA TYR A 366 3.84 -8.56 -13.45
C TYR A 366 4.29 -7.11 -13.71
N THR A 367 3.93 -6.58 -14.88
CA THR A 367 4.16 -5.19 -15.25
C THR A 367 3.26 -4.26 -14.45
N VAL A 368 3.75 -3.09 -14.05
CA VAL A 368 3.02 -2.15 -13.20
C VAL A 368 1.66 -1.76 -13.80
N GLN A 369 0.61 -1.76 -12.97
CA GLN A 369 -0.75 -1.44 -13.39
C GLN A 369 -1.07 0.06 -13.28
N ALA A 370 -2.03 0.52 -14.09
CA ALA A 370 -2.49 1.90 -14.18
C ALA A 370 -3.99 2.06 -13.85
N GLY A 371 -4.40 3.28 -13.49
CA GLY A 371 -5.76 3.67 -13.07
C GLY A 371 -6.07 3.45 -11.58
N PHE A 372 -5.06 3.07 -10.78
CA PHE A 372 -5.27 2.19 -9.62
C PHE A 372 -6.14 2.75 -8.47
N GLY A 373 -7.00 1.89 -7.91
CA GLY A 373 -8.06 2.27 -6.97
C GLY A 373 -7.58 2.90 -5.66
N TRP A 374 -6.67 2.25 -4.92
CA TRP A 374 -6.16 2.82 -3.67
C TRP A 374 -5.38 4.12 -3.90
N THR A 375 -4.82 4.33 -5.09
CA THR A 375 -3.96 5.47 -5.38
C THR A 375 -4.82 6.72 -5.44
N ASN A 376 -5.89 6.62 -6.22
CA ASN A 376 -6.92 7.65 -6.34
C ASN A 376 -7.59 7.90 -4.98
N GLY A 377 -7.90 6.84 -4.22
CA GLY A 377 -8.49 6.95 -2.88
C GLY A 377 -7.62 7.73 -1.90
N VAL A 378 -6.34 7.38 -1.77
CA VAL A 378 -5.40 8.08 -0.86
C VAL A 378 -5.12 9.50 -1.34
N VAL A 379 -5.03 9.77 -2.66
CA VAL A 379 -4.92 11.16 -3.17
C VAL A 379 -6.14 11.99 -2.76
N LEU A 380 -7.35 11.45 -2.86
CA LEU A 380 -8.59 12.16 -2.48
C LEU A 380 -8.67 12.42 -0.97
N ILE A 381 -8.29 11.46 -0.13
CA ILE A 381 -8.22 11.63 1.33
C ILE A 381 -7.26 12.77 1.67
N LEU A 382 -6.05 12.76 1.13
CA LEU A 382 -5.04 13.78 1.44
C LEU A 382 -5.39 15.16 0.88
N ALA A 383 -6.08 15.23 -0.27
CA ALA A 383 -6.61 16.48 -0.79
C ALA A 383 -7.73 17.06 0.10
N ALA A 384 -8.58 16.20 0.67
CA ALA A 384 -9.66 16.61 1.58
C ALA A 384 -9.13 17.08 2.95
N GLU A 385 -8.15 16.36 3.52
CA GLU A 385 -7.63 16.63 4.86
C GLU A 385 -6.53 17.71 4.91
N TYR A 386 -5.64 17.73 3.91
CA TYR A 386 -4.45 18.59 3.89
C TYR A 386 -4.46 19.62 2.77
N GLY A 387 -5.48 19.67 1.91
CA GLY A 387 -5.49 20.52 0.70
C GLY A 387 -5.28 22.03 0.92
N ASN A 388 -5.46 22.52 2.14
CA ASN A 388 -5.14 23.90 2.56
C ASN A 388 -3.65 24.14 2.88
N VAL A 389 -2.89 23.08 3.18
CA VAL A 389 -1.44 23.10 3.48
C VAL A 389 -0.59 22.37 2.43
N LEU A 390 -1.19 21.63 1.51
CA LEU A 390 -0.50 21.09 0.34
C LEU A 390 -0.01 22.22 -0.59
N VAL A 391 1.13 22.00 -1.24
CA VAL A 391 1.76 22.90 -2.22
C VAL A 391 1.91 22.17 -3.54
N ALA A 392 1.62 22.86 -4.65
CA ALA A 392 1.76 22.32 -5.99
C ALA A 392 3.21 21.83 -6.24
N PRO A 393 3.41 20.51 -6.47
CA PRO A 393 4.76 19.93 -6.50
C PRO A 393 5.54 20.41 -7.72
N GLN A 394 6.82 20.70 -7.53
CA GLN A 394 7.74 20.94 -8.65
C GLN A 394 8.27 19.59 -9.15
N CYS A 395 7.77 19.14 -10.29
CA CYS A 395 8.20 17.86 -10.87
C CYS A 395 9.60 17.99 -11.51
N PRO A 396 10.50 17.00 -11.33
CA PRO A 396 11.82 17.02 -11.96
C PRO A 396 11.75 17.05 -13.48
N SER A 397 12.82 17.53 -14.14
CA SER A 397 12.88 17.59 -15.59
C SER A 397 13.33 16.26 -16.20
N LEU A 398 12.41 15.57 -16.88
CA LEU A 398 12.65 14.31 -17.59
C LEU A 398 13.89 14.32 -18.50
N LEU A 399 14.14 15.46 -19.17
CA LEU A 399 15.30 15.60 -20.07
C LEU A 399 16.62 15.71 -19.30
N ALA A 400 16.62 16.38 -18.13
CA ALA A 400 17.80 16.47 -17.28
C ALA A 400 18.10 15.13 -16.60
N GLU A 401 17.07 14.41 -16.17
CA GLU A 401 17.17 13.05 -15.61
C GLU A 401 17.75 12.08 -16.64
N ALA A 402 17.16 12.01 -17.84
CA ALA A 402 17.66 11.17 -18.94
C ALA A 402 19.10 11.50 -19.36
N ALA A 403 19.48 12.79 -19.37
CA ALA A 403 20.85 13.21 -19.64
C ALA A 403 21.81 12.76 -18.52
N SER A 404 21.40 12.83 -17.26
CA SER A 404 22.21 12.38 -16.12
C SER A 404 22.44 10.86 -16.11
N MET A 405 21.42 10.08 -16.45
CA MET A 405 21.54 8.62 -16.57
C MET A 405 22.52 8.24 -17.69
N ASN A 406 22.42 8.89 -18.86
CA ASN A 406 23.36 8.68 -19.98
C ASN A 406 24.81 9.09 -19.67
N ALA A 407 25.04 10.01 -18.73
CA ALA A 407 26.39 10.36 -18.27
C ALA A 407 26.98 9.30 -17.31
N SER A 408 26.15 8.48 -16.66
CA SER A 408 26.58 7.43 -15.72
C SER A 408 26.78 6.05 -16.38
N THR A 409 26.18 5.81 -17.55
CA THR A 409 26.10 4.49 -18.20
C THR A 409 27.29 4.12 -19.08
N SER A 410 28.52 4.53 -18.71
CA SER A 410 29.74 3.92 -19.29
C SER A 410 29.93 2.44 -18.90
N THR A 411 29.07 1.90 -18.02
CA THR A 411 28.99 0.48 -17.68
C THR A 411 27.55 0.00 -17.42
N SER A 412 26.99 -0.69 -18.42
CA SER A 412 25.99 -1.78 -18.35
C SER A 412 24.52 -1.53 -17.94
N ALA A 413 23.67 -2.20 -18.72
CA ALA A 413 22.31 -2.72 -18.48
C ALA A 413 21.12 -1.84 -18.88
N THR A 414 20.45 -2.26 -19.95
CA THR A 414 19.20 -1.70 -20.49
C THR A 414 18.00 -2.41 -19.87
N THR A 415 17.10 -1.69 -19.20
CA THR A 415 15.80 -2.21 -18.72
C THR A 415 14.65 -1.63 -19.55
N THR A 416 13.97 -2.49 -20.31
CA THR A 416 12.79 -2.13 -21.09
C THR A 416 11.52 -2.58 -20.37
N GLY A 417 10.80 -1.64 -19.75
CA GLY A 417 9.45 -1.88 -19.24
C GLY A 417 8.41 -1.71 -20.35
N SER A 418 7.61 -2.75 -20.60
CA SER A 418 6.49 -2.72 -21.55
C SER A 418 5.17 -2.99 -20.81
N ASN A 419 4.23 -2.05 -20.85
CA ASN A 419 2.94 -2.19 -20.15
C ASN A 419 1.94 -3.01 -20.98
N GLY A 420 1.24 -3.97 -20.35
CA GLY A 420 0.22 -4.84 -20.97
C GLY A 420 -1.11 -4.85 -20.21
N ALA A 421 -2.22 -5.10 -20.93
CA ALA A 421 -3.60 -4.93 -20.44
C ALA A 421 -4.16 -6.14 -19.65
N ALA A 422 -5.17 -5.88 -18.81
CA ALA A 422 -5.73 -6.83 -17.83
C ALA A 422 -7.22 -7.21 -18.04
N HIS A 423 -7.66 -8.32 -17.43
CA HIS A 423 -9.05 -8.81 -17.39
C HIS A 423 -9.52 -9.12 -15.95
N SER A 424 -10.83 -9.33 -15.74
CA SER A 424 -11.57 -8.87 -14.54
C SER A 424 -11.89 -9.89 -13.43
N LEU A 425 -11.78 -9.41 -12.18
CA LEU A 425 -12.38 -9.95 -10.94
C LEU A 425 -13.77 -9.32 -10.67
N PRO A 426 -14.52 -9.71 -9.61
CA PRO A 426 -15.72 -8.98 -9.17
C PRO A 426 -15.34 -7.55 -8.78
N SER A 427 -15.99 -6.53 -9.35
CA SER A 427 -15.63 -5.13 -9.07
C SER A 427 -16.77 -4.15 -9.39
N MET A 428 -16.65 -2.92 -8.88
CA MET A 428 -17.47 -1.78 -9.31
C MET A 428 -17.05 -1.28 -10.70
N PHE A 429 -18.02 -0.82 -11.51
CA PHE A 429 -17.79 -0.37 -12.88
C PHE A 429 -17.38 1.12 -12.96
N GLU A 430 -16.70 1.52 -14.03
CA GLU A 430 -16.37 2.93 -14.32
C GLU A 430 -17.60 3.84 -14.54
N LYS A 431 -18.72 3.27 -14.97
CA LYS A 431 -19.95 3.97 -15.37
C LYS A 431 -21.16 3.04 -15.25
N PHE A 432 -22.33 3.61 -14.99
CA PHE A 432 -23.57 2.88 -14.69
C PHE A 432 -24.68 3.19 -15.70
N SER A 433 -25.57 2.22 -15.93
CA SER A 433 -26.75 2.40 -16.77
C SER A 433 -27.86 3.10 -15.99
N ILE A 434 -28.33 4.25 -16.46
CA ILE A 434 -29.45 4.97 -15.83
C ILE A 434 -30.81 4.25 -16.02
N SER A 435 -30.89 3.37 -17.00
CA SER A 435 -32.07 2.55 -17.32
C SER A 435 -32.10 1.18 -16.63
N ASP A 436 -30.96 0.73 -16.09
CA ASP A 436 -30.83 -0.56 -15.40
C ASP A 436 -29.72 -0.46 -14.34
N PRO A 437 -30.05 -0.38 -13.04
CA PRO A 437 -29.07 -0.19 -11.98
C PRO A 437 -28.17 -1.42 -11.74
N ASN A 438 -28.50 -2.59 -12.32
CA ASN A 438 -27.72 -3.81 -12.20
C ASN A 438 -26.65 -3.93 -13.31
N SER A 439 -26.61 -3.03 -14.29
CA SER A 439 -25.63 -3.06 -15.38
C SER A 439 -24.74 -1.81 -15.48
N ALA A 440 -23.55 -2.03 -16.03
CA ALA A 440 -22.66 -0.96 -16.41
C ALA A 440 -23.27 -0.09 -17.53
N GLY A 441 -22.91 1.19 -17.53
CA GLY A 441 -23.22 2.07 -18.65
C GLY A 441 -22.44 1.64 -19.90
N SER A 442 -23.09 1.68 -21.06
CA SER A 442 -22.51 1.25 -22.33
C SER A 442 -22.09 2.43 -23.22
N GLY A 443 -21.18 2.18 -24.17
CA GLY A 443 -20.61 3.19 -25.06
C GLY A 443 -19.26 3.76 -24.59
N GLY A 444 -18.49 4.27 -25.55
CA GLY A 444 -17.09 4.70 -25.36
C GLY A 444 -16.10 3.87 -26.17
N GLU A 445 -14.82 4.23 -26.08
CA GLU A 445 -13.72 3.63 -26.87
C GLU A 445 -13.17 2.33 -26.25
N TYR A 446 -13.30 2.17 -24.93
CA TYR A 446 -12.85 1.00 -24.19
C TYR A 446 -14.03 0.13 -23.71
N THR A 447 -13.76 -1.17 -23.54
CA THR A 447 -14.62 -2.05 -22.73
C THR A 447 -14.72 -1.50 -21.30
N VAL A 448 -15.93 -1.54 -20.73
CA VAL A 448 -16.20 -1.08 -19.35
C VAL A 448 -15.16 -1.64 -18.39
N GLN A 449 -14.43 -0.75 -17.70
CA GLN A 449 -13.42 -1.15 -16.74
C GLN A 449 -14.02 -1.51 -15.39
N ALA A 450 -13.41 -2.52 -14.77
CA ALA A 450 -13.76 -3.09 -13.48
C ALA A 450 -12.74 -2.61 -12.43
N GLY A 451 -13.20 -2.15 -11.28
CA GLY A 451 -12.34 -1.65 -10.18
C GLY A 451 -12.01 -0.15 -10.28
N PHE A 452 -12.73 0.59 -11.12
CA PHE A 452 -12.37 1.95 -11.52
C PHE A 452 -12.48 2.96 -10.37
N GLY A 453 -11.37 3.66 -10.08
CA GLY A 453 -11.20 4.38 -8.82
C GLY A 453 -12.10 5.60 -8.61
N TRP A 454 -12.74 6.17 -9.63
CA TRP A 454 -13.66 7.31 -9.46
C TRP A 454 -14.98 6.87 -8.82
N THR A 455 -15.53 5.73 -9.25
CA THR A 455 -16.70 5.11 -8.61
C THR A 455 -16.43 4.79 -7.15
N ASN A 456 -15.29 4.14 -6.89
CA ASN A 456 -14.88 3.77 -5.54
C ASN A 456 -14.67 5.03 -4.67
N GLY A 457 -13.98 6.04 -5.20
CA GLY A 457 -13.74 7.32 -4.53
C GLY A 457 -15.03 8.08 -4.22
N VAL A 458 -15.96 8.18 -5.17
CA VAL A 458 -17.27 8.84 -4.97
C VAL A 458 -18.11 8.07 -3.94
N VAL A 459 -18.15 6.74 -4.00
CA VAL A 459 -18.87 5.94 -2.99
C VAL A 459 -18.27 6.11 -1.60
N LEU A 460 -16.94 6.13 -1.48
CA LEU A 460 -16.25 6.33 -0.21
C LEU A 460 -16.40 7.76 0.34
N ILE A 461 -16.33 8.79 -0.52
CA ILE A 461 -16.58 10.19 -0.15
C ILE A 461 -18.03 10.36 0.31
N LEU A 462 -19.01 9.86 -0.44
CA LEU A 462 -20.42 9.93 -0.04
C LEU A 462 -20.70 9.14 1.24
N ALA A 463 -20.05 8.00 1.44
CA ALA A 463 -20.14 7.25 2.69
C ALA A 463 -19.47 7.97 3.88
N ALA A 464 -18.36 8.68 3.67
CA ALA A 464 -17.68 9.45 4.70
C ALA A 464 -18.44 10.74 5.06
N GLU A 465 -19.00 11.44 4.07
CA GLU A 465 -19.65 12.75 4.23
C GLU A 465 -21.14 12.63 4.62
N TYR A 466 -21.82 11.57 4.18
CA TYR A 466 -23.27 11.37 4.36
C TYR A 466 -23.64 10.00 4.97
N GLY A 467 -22.68 9.21 5.47
CA GLY A 467 -22.93 7.85 5.99
C GLY A 467 -23.96 7.74 7.12
N ASN A 468 -24.18 8.81 7.89
CA ASN A 468 -25.24 8.92 8.90
C ASN A 468 -26.66 9.11 8.35
N VAL A 469 -26.81 9.50 7.08
CA VAL A 469 -28.09 9.81 6.43
C VAL A 469 -28.34 9.00 5.16
N LEU A 470 -27.33 8.28 4.64
CA LEU A 470 -27.50 7.31 3.57
C LEU A 470 -28.28 6.09 4.05
N VAL A 471 -29.37 5.78 3.35
CA VAL A 471 -30.19 4.58 3.59
C VAL A 471 -29.87 3.53 2.54
N ALA A 472 -29.67 2.29 2.98
CA ALA A 472 -29.52 1.13 2.10
C ALA A 472 -30.67 1.08 1.06
N PRO A 473 -30.39 1.16 -0.25
CA PRO A 473 -31.43 0.99 -1.25
C PRO A 473 -32.00 -0.43 -1.15
N GLN A 474 -33.32 -0.55 -1.33
CA GLN A 474 -34.00 -1.84 -1.50
C GLN A 474 -33.67 -2.41 -2.89
N CYS A 475 -32.45 -2.93 -3.06
CA CYS A 475 -32.06 -3.61 -4.29
C CYS A 475 -32.98 -4.82 -4.50
N PRO A 476 -33.63 -4.96 -5.68
CA PRO A 476 -34.36 -6.16 -6.02
C PRO A 476 -33.44 -7.37 -5.87
N SER A 477 -33.92 -8.46 -5.25
CA SER A 477 -33.13 -9.68 -5.29
C SER A 477 -33.14 -10.21 -6.73
N LEU A 478 -31.98 -10.63 -7.23
CA LEU A 478 -31.87 -11.26 -8.56
C LEU A 478 -32.79 -12.49 -8.69
N LEU A 479 -33.16 -13.12 -7.56
CA LEU A 479 -34.15 -14.18 -7.47
C LEU A 479 -35.60 -13.69 -7.70
N ALA A 480 -35.95 -12.48 -7.26
CA ALA A 480 -37.27 -11.87 -7.46
C ALA A 480 -37.45 -11.32 -8.89
N GLU A 481 -36.42 -10.73 -9.49
CA GLU A 481 -36.48 -10.28 -10.89
C GLU A 481 -36.51 -11.47 -11.86
N ALA A 482 -35.73 -12.53 -11.62
CA ALA A 482 -35.83 -13.77 -12.39
C ALA A 482 -37.22 -14.43 -12.27
N ALA A 483 -37.86 -14.35 -11.10
CA ALA A 483 -39.21 -14.85 -10.88
C ALA A 483 -40.28 -14.00 -11.60
N SER A 484 -40.11 -12.67 -11.67
CA SER A 484 -41.05 -11.79 -12.37
C SER A 484 -40.98 -11.92 -13.89
N MET A 485 -39.78 -12.10 -14.47
CA MET A 485 -39.62 -12.34 -15.90
C MET A 485 -40.21 -13.69 -16.33
N ASN A 486 -39.96 -14.78 -15.58
CA ASN A 486 -40.53 -16.10 -15.90
C ASN A 486 -42.07 -16.17 -15.75
N ALA A 487 -42.68 -15.28 -14.97
CA ALA A 487 -44.14 -15.20 -14.86
C ALA A 487 -44.81 -14.57 -16.11
N SER A 488 -44.05 -13.90 -16.98
CA SER A 488 -44.58 -13.21 -18.17
C SER A 488 -44.60 -14.05 -19.45
N THR A 489 -43.99 -15.24 -19.46
CA THR A 489 -43.81 -16.07 -20.67
C THR A 489 -44.24 -17.53 -20.47
N SER A 490 -45.56 -17.77 -20.38
CA SER A 490 -46.12 -19.13 -20.39
C SER A 490 -47.06 -19.38 -21.58
N THR A 491 -46.50 -19.43 -22.81
CA THR A 491 -47.15 -20.11 -23.94
C THR A 491 -46.14 -20.81 -24.86
N SER A 492 -46.34 -22.12 -25.02
CA SER A 492 -45.82 -23.03 -26.07
C SER A 492 -44.32 -23.34 -26.19
N ALA A 493 -44.04 -24.65 -26.03
CA ALA A 493 -43.09 -25.50 -26.77
C ALA A 493 -41.67 -25.78 -26.20
N THR A 494 -41.57 -26.91 -25.49
CA THR A 494 -40.68 -28.08 -25.77
C THR A 494 -39.60 -27.88 -26.86
N THR A 495 -38.31 -28.24 -26.72
CA THR A 495 -37.55 -29.13 -25.77
C THR A 495 -36.02 -28.91 -26.01
N THR A 496 -34.99 -29.45 -25.32
CA THR A 496 -34.79 -30.61 -24.40
C THR A 496 -33.47 -30.43 -23.60
N GLY A 497 -33.37 -30.93 -22.35
CA GLY A 497 -32.12 -31.24 -21.60
C GLY A 497 -31.18 -30.07 -21.23
N SER A 498 -30.91 -29.66 -19.97
CA SER A 498 -30.99 -30.27 -18.62
C SER A 498 -30.06 -31.48 -18.42
N ASN A 499 -29.26 -31.66 -17.35
CA ASN A 499 -28.81 -30.90 -16.14
C ASN A 499 -27.42 -31.50 -15.74
N GLY A 500 -26.58 -31.00 -14.82
CA GLY A 500 -26.58 -29.90 -13.83
C GLY A 500 -25.14 -29.77 -13.27
N ALA A 501 -24.83 -29.11 -12.15
CA ALA A 501 -25.67 -28.51 -11.13
C ALA A 501 -24.98 -27.27 -10.51
N ALA A 502 -25.77 -26.41 -9.87
CA ALA A 502 -25.27 -25.24 -9.13
C ALA A 502 -24.97 -25.58 -7.65
N HIS A 503 -24.03 -24.85 -7.06
CA HIS A 503 -23.99 -24.57 -5.63
C HIS A 503 -23.85 -23.05 -5.41
N SER A 504 -24.27 -22.57 -4.24
CA SER A 504 -24.88 -21.23 -4.04
C SER A 504 -24.20 -20.38 -2.95
N LEU A 505 -24.70 -19.12 -2.79
CA LEU A 505 -24.52 -18.15 -1.68
C LEU A 505 -23.42 -17.08 -1.87
N PRO A 506 -23.54 -15.89 -1.23
CA PRO A 506 -24.73 -15.05 -0.98
C PRO A 506 -24.52 -13.55 -1.36
N SER A 507 -25.51 -12.70 -1.07
CA SER A 507 -25.69 -11.33 -1.60
C SER A 507 -24.67 -10.25 -1.11
N VAL A 508 -24.05 -9.54 -2.06
CA VAL A 508 -23.02 -8.50 -1.82
C VAL A 508 -23.52 -7.25 -1.08
N ALA A 509 -24.80 -6.87 -1.24
CA ALA A 509 -25.37 -5.68 -0.58
C ALA A 509 -25.34 -5.75 0.97
N ALA A 510 -25.27 -6.95 1.55
CA ALA A 510 -25.18 -7.15 3.00
C ALA A 510 -23.76 -6.91 3.57
N ILE A 511 -22.72 -6.90 2.72
CA ILE A 511 -21.31 -6.81 3.14
C ILE A 511 -20.82 -5.35 3.14
N ALA A 512 -21.27 -4.53 2.17
CA ALA A 512 -20.88 -3.12 2.11
C ALA A 512 -21.56 -2.24 3.18
N LEU A 513 -22.82 -2.53 3.52
CA LEU A 513 -23.62 -1.72 4.45
C LEU A 513 -23.51 -2.12 5.92
N SER A 514 -22.90 -3.27 6.23
CA SER A 514 -22.62 -3.70 7.62
C SER A 514 -21.29 -3.15 8.16
N GLY A 515 -20.40 -2.65 7.30
CA GLY A 515 -19.09 -2.08 7.70
C GLY A 515 -19.08 -0.57 7.95
N LEU A 516 -20.12 0.18 7.55
CA LEU A 516 -20.12 1.66 7.53
C LEU A 516 -21.13 2.32 8.48
N ALA A 517 -21.94 1.55 9.20
CA ALA A 517 -22.91 2.08 10.17
C ALA A 517 -22.28 2.46 11.54
N ALA A 518 -20.96 2.34 11.72
CA ALA A 518 -20.30 2.42 13.02
C ALA A 518 -19.61 3.77 13.34
N THR A 519 -19.42 4.67 12.37
CA THR A 519 -18.52 5.83 12.53
C THR A 519 -19.20 7.20 12.45
N ALA A 520 -20.53 7.27 12.48
CA ALA A 520 -21.28 8.50 12.21
C ALA A 520 -22.36 8.84 13.26
N TYR A 521 -22.10 8.54 14.53
CA TYR A 521 -22.73 9.19 15.69
C TYR A 521 -21.79 9.15 16.90
N LEU A 522 -20.94 10.16 17.05
CA LEU A 522 -20.28 10.54 18.32
C LEU A 522 -19.70 11.97 18.23
N LEU A 523 -20.60 12.94 18.39
CA LEU A 523 -20.38 14.09 19.29
C LEU A 523 -21.15 13.78 20.58
#